data_AF-A0A9E4GJ05-F1
#
_entry.id   AF-A0A9E4GJ05-F1
#
_cell.length_a   1.000
_cell.length_b   1.000
_cell.length_c   1.000
_cell.angle_alpha   90.00
_cell.angle_beta   90.00
_cell.angle_gamma   90.00
#
_symmetry.space_group_name_H-M   'P 1'
#
loop_
_entity.id
_entity.type
_entity.pdbx_description
1 polymer ?
#
loop_
_entity_poly.entity_id
_entity_poly.type
_entity_poly.pdbx_seq_one_letter_code
_entity_poly.pdbx_strand_id
1 'polypeptide(L)'
;MSADRRAVILLALGSLVGLCLGSLSALGGKGPAGRLPADAVAVVNGAPIRTEDYRRAVAMLAGDKRNPLTEADRTHVLDRLIEEELLVQAAVSEGLVDHDRAVRQTITRAMLAAIVTDSASARPSREELRAFHADNTALFEQIGETRPPAFEEIHSRVEAVYLQRAKDTALRQYLAWLRAEAEIVRAPEVER
;
A
#
# COMPACT_ATOMS: atom_id res chain seq x y z
N MET A 1 -60.03 -12.35 7.53
CA MET A 1 -59.26 -12.48 8.79
C MET A 1 -58.33 -13.71 8.87
N SER A 2 -58.27 -14.61 7.86
CA SER A 2 -57.36 -15.77 7.88
C SER A 2 -56.04 -15.58 7.11
N ALA A 3 -55.97 -14.62 6.19
CA ALA A 3 -54.77 -14.33 5.40
C ALA A 3 -53.69 -13.62 6.22
N ASP A 4 -54.08 -12.65 7.04
CA ASP A 4 -53.15 -11.84 7.84
C ASP A 4 -52.41 -12.67 8.89
N ARG A 5 -53.10 -13.62 9.54
CA ARG A 5 -52.47 -14.54 10.50
C ARG A 5 -51.47 -15.48 9.83
N ARG A 6 -51.75 -15.94 8.61
CA ARG A 6 -50.83 -16.81 7.86
C ARG A 6 -49.60 -16.03 7.40
N ALA A 7 -49.77 -14.79 6.97
CA ALA A 7 -48.67 -13.90 6.61
C ALA A 7 -47.76 -13.61 7.81
N VAL A 8 -48.35 -13.33 8.99
CA VAL A 8 -47.58 -13.10 10.23
C VAL A 8 -46.86 -14.36 10.70
N ILE A 9 -47.48 -15.54 10.59
CA ILE A 9 -46.83 -16.81 10.94
C ILE A 9 -45.67 -17.13 9.97
N LEU A 10 -45.84 -16.90 8.67
CA LEU A 10 -44.78 -17.06 7.68
C LEU A 10 -43.62 -16.08 7.89
N LEU A 11 -43.91 -14.83 8.28
CA LEU A 11 -42.88 -13.83 8.59
C LEU A 11 -42.08 -14.22 9.85
N ALA A 12 -42.77 -14.69 10.90
CA ALA A 12 -42.14 -15.12 12.14
C ALA A 12 -41.22 -16.34 11.93
N LEU A 13 -41.66 -17.34 11.15
CA LEU A 13 -40.84 -18.49 10.77
C LEU A 13 -39.63 -18.07 9.92
N GLY A 14 -39.81 -17.16 8.97
CA GLY A 14 -38.72 -16.61 8.16
C GLY A 14 -37.66 -15.89 9.00
N SER A 15 -38.07 -15.07 9.97
CA SER A 15 -37.14 -14.38 10.88
C SER A 15 -36.37 -15.34 11.79
N LEU A 16 -36.98 -16.45 12.23
CA LEU A 16 -36.32 -17.44 13.08
C LEU A 16 -35.25 -18.21 12.30
N VAL A 17 -35.55 -18.61 11.06
CA VAL A 17 -34.60 -19.26 10.16
C VAL A 17 -33.48 -18.30 9.76
N GLY A 18 -33.81 -17.03 9.48
CA GLY A 18 -32.84 -15.98 9.19
C GLY A 18 -31.88 -15.70 10.36
N LEU A 19 -32.39 -15.62 11.60
CA LEU A 19 -31.56 -15.51 12.79
C LEU A 19 -30.70 -16.76 13.00
N CYS A 20 -31.24 -17.97 12.83
CA CYS A 20 -30.47 -19.21 13.01
C CYS A 20 -29.36 -19.37 11.97
N LEU A 21 -29.61 -19.04 10.69
CA LEU A 21 -28.58 -19.04 9.64
C LEU A 21 -27.56 -17.92 9.81
N GLY A 22 -28.00 -16.72 10.22
CA GLY A 22 -27.12 -15.60 10.54
C GLY A 22 -26.22 -15.89 11.75
N SER A 23 -26.75 -16.57 12.77
CA SER A 23 -26.00 -16.95 13.98
C SER A 23 -24.88 -17.94 13.66
N LEU A 24 -25.13 -18.93 12.81
CA LEU A 24 -24.12 -19.92 12.45
C LEU A 24 -23.00 -19.33 11.56
N SER A 25 -23.28 -18.24 10.83
CA SER A 25 -22.28 -17.55 10.00
C SER A 25 -21.56 -16.41 10.75
N ALA A 26 -22.16 -15.85 11.80
CA ALA A 26 -21.59 -14.81 12.66
C ALA A 26 -20.67 -15.37 13.75
N LEU A 27 -20.83 -16.65 14.13
CA LEU A 27 -19.75 -17.42 14.74
C LEU A 27 -18.76 -17.83 13.65
N GLY A 28 -18.05 -16.83 13.11
CA GLY A 28 -16.96 -16.99 12.17
C GLY A 28 -16.02 -18.09 12.65
N GLY A 29 -16.19 -19.26 12.04
CA GLY A 29 -15.38 -20.41 12.33
C GLY A 29 -13.93 -20.00 12.15
N LYS A 30 -13.13 -20.20 13.21
CA LYS A 30 -11.72 -20.56 13.04
C LYS A 30 -11.72 -21.75 12.09
N GLY A 31 -11.55 -21.48 10.80
CA GLY A 31 -11.29 -22.53 9.82
C GLY A 31 -10.12 -23.37 10.35
N PRO A 32 -10.06 -24.68 10.02
CA PRO A 32 -8.91 -25.49 10.38
C PRO A 32 -7.66 -24.72 9.97
N ALA A 33 -6.74 -24.49 10.92
CA ALA A 33 -5.55 -23.64 10.73
C ALA A 33 -5.02 -23.87 9.31
N GLY A 34 -5.32 -22.92 8.42
CA GLY A 34 -5.05 -23.07 7.01
C GLY A 34 -3.58 -23.40 6.87
N ARG A 35 -3.23 -24.36 6.01
CA ARG A 35 -1.83 -24.68 5.73
C ARG A 35 -1.09 -23.35 5.51
N LEU A 36 -0.01 -23.12 6.25
CA LEU A 36 0.77 -21.89 6.10
C LEU A 36 1.14 -21.72 4.62
N PRO A 37 0.90 -20.55 4.01
CA PRO A 37 1.43 -20.22 2.70
C PRO A 37 2.95 -20.43 2.67
N ALA A 38 3.49 -20.87 1.52
CA ALA A 38 4.91 -21.19 1.40
C ALA A 38 5.83 -19.98 1.64
N ASP A 39 5.31 -18.77 1.46
CA ASP A 39 6.02 -17.50 1.63
C ASP A 39 5.73 -16.82 2.98
N ALA A 40 5.09 -17.49 3.94
CA ALA A 40 4.72 -16.92 5.24
C ALA A 40 5.32 -17.67 6.43
N VAL A 41 5.58 -16.95 7.53
CA VAL A 41 6.03 -17.51 8.82
C VAL A 41 4.90 -17.59 9.85
N ALA A 42 3.83 -16.84 9.65
CA ALA A 42 2.61 -16.87 10.46
C ALA A 42 1.42 -16.34 9.64
N VAL A 43 0.20 -16.57 10.13
CA VAL A 43 -1.03 -15.98 9.57
C VAL A 43 -1.88 -15.43 10.73
N VAL A 44 -2.23 -14.15 10.67
CA VAL A 44 -3.03 -13.44 11.68
C VAL A 44 -4.37 -13.07 11.06
N ASN A 45 -5.46 -13.73 11.49
CA ASN A 45 -6.82 -13.52 10.96
C ASN A 45 -6.91 -13.56 9.41
N GLY A 46 -6.09 -14.41 8.78
CA GLY A 46 -6.02 -14.56 7.32
C GLY A 46 -4.96 -13.70 6.63
N ALA A 47 -4.37 -12.72 7.32
CA ALA A 47 -3.26 -11.92 6.81
C ALA A 47 -1.92 -12.66 7.04
N PRO A 48 -1.13 -12.95 5.98
CA PRO A 48 0.16 -13.62 6.12
C PRO A 48 1.25 -12.66 6.61
N ILE A 49 2.00 -13.07 7.64
CA ILE A 49 3.29 -12.45 7.99
C ILE A 49 4.34 -13.05 7.06
N ARG A 50 4.83 -12.27 6.09
CA ARG A 50 5.72 -12.78 5.04
C ARG A 50 7.09 -13.16 5.59
N THR A 51 7.66 -14.22 5.02
CA THR A 51 9.03 -14.68 5.32
C THR A 51 10.06 -13.58 5.07
N GLU A 52 9.85 -12.75 4.05
CA GLU A 52 10.76 -11.63 3.76
C GLU A 52 10.72 -10.56 4.85
N ASP A 53 9.53 -10.15 5.30
CA ASP A 53 9.36 -9.17 6.38
C ASP A 53 10.03 -9.65 7.66
N TYR A 54 9.80 -10.91 8.01
CA TYR A 54 10.45 -11.55 9.15
C TYR A 54 11.99 -11.55 9.02
N ARG A 55 12.53 -11.94 7.87
CA ARG A 55 13.98 -11.93 7.63
C ARG A 55 14.57 -10.54 7.73
N ARG A 56 13.89 -9.52 7.18
CA ARG A 56 14.34 -8.12 7.30
C ARG A 56 14.35 -7.67 8.76
N ALA A 57 13.29 -7.95 9.51
CA ALA A 57 13.21 -7.60 10.93
C ALA A 57 14.31 -8.30 11.77
N VAL A 58 14.56 -9.59 11.51
CA VAL A 58 15.67 -10.34 12.16
C VAL A 58 17.03 -9.74 11.78
N ALA A 59 17.23 -9.37 10.51
CA ALA A 59 18.48 -8.77 10.05
C ALA A 59 18.74 -7.39 10.67
N MET A 60 17.69 -6.58 10.84
CA MET A 60 17.78 -5.30 11.57
C MET A 60 18.21 -5.52 13.02
N LEU A 61 17.57 -6.45 13.73
CA LEU A 61 17.95 -6.78 15.10
C LEU A 61 19.40 -7.31 15.18
N ALA A 62 19.83 -8.10 14.19
CA ALA A 62 21.21 -8.59 14.11
C ALA A 62 22.22 -7.46 13.98
N GLY A 63 21.91 -6.43 13.18
CA GLY A 63 22.78 -5.28 12.95
C GLY A 63 22.97 -4.40 14.19
N ASP A 64 21.94 -4.28 15.02
CA ASP A 64 21.97 -3.47 16.24
C ASP A 64 22.60 -4.21 17.43
N LYS A 65 22.66 -5.54 17.39
CA LYS A 65 23.08 -6.38 18.51
C LYS A 65 24.58 -6.66 18.48
N ARG A 66 25.23 -6.54 19.65
CA ARG A 66 26.67 -6.88 19.83
C ARG A 66 26.93 -8.38 20.00
N ASN A 67 25.92 -9.13 20.45
CA ASN A 67 25.98 -10.56 20.71
C ASN A 67 25.32 -11.36 19.58
N PRO A 68 25.67 -12.63 19.39
CA PRO A 68 25.03 -13.49 18.39
C PRO A 68 23.51 -13.59 18.59
N LEU A 69 22.78 -13.73 17.48
CA LEU A 69 21.33 -13.96 17.48
C LEU A 69 20.98 -15.32 18.08
N THR A 70 20.06 -15.32 19.04
CA THR A 70 19.50 -16.52 19.67
C THR A 70 18.13 -16.88 19.08
N GLU A 71 17.67 -18.11 19.33
CA GLU A 71 16.28 -18.50 18.98
C GLU A 71 15.25 -17.66 19.74
N ALA A 72 15.54 -17.26 20.98
CA ALA A 72 14.66 -16.38 21.73
C ALA A 72 14.50 -15.01 21.06
N ASP A 73 15.57 -14.46 20.49
CA ASP A 73 15.51 -13.22 19.71
C ASP A 73 14.62 -13.39 18.47
N ARG A 74 14.78 -14.52 17.77
CA ARG A 74 13.99 -14.86 16.57
C ARG A 74 12.50 -15.00 16.87
N THR A 75 12.15 -15.64 18.00
CA THR A 75 10.77 -15.75 18.47
C THR A 75 10.21 -14.38 18.83
N HIS A 76 10.98 -13.56 19.56
CA HIS A 76 10.54 -12.22 19.95
C HIS A 76 10.26 -11.31 18.75
N VAL A 77 11.09 -11.38 17.69
CA VAL A 77 10.84 -10.66 16.44
C VAL A 77 9.52 -11.12 15.79
N LEU A 78 9.23 -12.42 15.79
CA LEU A 78 7.98 -12.93 15.24
C LEU A 78 6.77 -12.47 16.05
N ASP A 79 6.84 -12.57 17.37
CA ASP A 79 5.77 -12.12 18.28
C ASP A 79 5.48 -10.62 18.07
N ARG A 80 6.54 -9.81 17.94
CA ARG A 80 6.43 -8.38 17.67
C ARG A 80 5.70 -8.09 16.34
N LEU A 81 5.98 -8.84 15.28
CA LEU A 81 5.30 -8.70 13.99
C LEU A 81 3.82 -9.13 14.06
N ILE A 82 3.53 -10.16 14.84
CA ILE A 82 2.15 -10.60 15.09
C ILE A 82 1.38 -9.53 15.86
N GLU A 83 1.96 -8.98 16.91
CA GLU A 83 1.36 -7.87 17.69
C GLU A 83 1.14 -6.63 16.82
N GLU A 84 2.09 -6.28 15.97
CA GLU A 84 1.96 -5.17 15.03
C GLU A 84 0.78 -5.39 14.08
N GLU A 85 0.68 -6.56 13.47
CA GLU A 85 -0.45 -6.90 12.58
C GLU A 85 -1.80 -6.86 13.32
N LEU A 86 -1.86 -7.38 14.55
CA LEU A 86 -3.07 -7.28 15.38
C LEU A 86 -3.48 -5.82 15.65
N LEU A 87 -2.51 -4.94 15.93
CA LEU A 87 -2.76 -3.52 16.14
C LEU A 87 -3.19 -2.81 14.86
N VAL A 88 -2.62 -3.15 13.72
CA VAL A 88 -3.03 -2.62 12.40
C VAL A 88 -4.47 -3.03 12.11
N GLN A 89 -4.82 -4.31 12.30
CA GLN A 89 -6.19 -4.79 12.12
C GLN A 89 -7.17 -4.09 13.04
N ALA A 90 -6.82 -3.88 14.31
CA ALA A 90 -7.62 -3.11 15.25
C ALA A 90 -7.79 -1.65 14.80
N ALA A 91 -6.72 -0.99 14.36
CA ALA A 91 -6.78 0.39 13.85
C ALA A 91 -7.73 0.53 12.64
N VAL A 92 -7.72 -0.45 11.74
CA VAL A 92 -8.63 -0.51 10.60
C VAL A 92 -10.07 -0.75 11.05
N SER A 93 -10.31 -1.70 11.97
CA SER A 93 -11.65 -2.01 12.45
C SER A 93 -12.28 -0.87 13.25
N GLU A 94 -11.46 -0.12 14.00
CA GLU A 94 -11.87 1.09 14.72
C GLU A 94 -12.03 2.29 13.78
N GLY A 95 -11.74 2.15 12.49
CA GLY A 95 -11.93 3.18 11.46
C GLY A 95 -10.86 4.27 11.44
N LEU A 96 -9.72 4.11 12.14
CA LEU A 96 -8.68 5.15 12.20
C LEU A 96 -8.17 5.55 10.80
N VAL A 97 -8.16 4.62 9.85
CA VAL A 97 -7.78 4.88 8.46
C VAL A 97 -8.72 5.89 7.77
N ASP A 98 -9.99 5.94 8.17
CA ASP A 98 -11.01 6.76 7.51
C ASP A 98 -11.14 8.16 8.09
N HIS A 99 -11.01 8.29 9.42
CA HIS A 99 -11.30 9.55 10.12
C HIS A 99 -10.14 10.14 10.92
N ASP A 100 -9.09 9.38 11.23
CA ASP A 100 -7.92 9.94 11.90
C ASP A 100 -7.02 10.69 10.91
N ARG A 101 -6.77 11.97 11.20
CA ARG A 101 -5.99 12.84 10.30
C ARG A 101 -4.53 12.41 10.21
N ALA A 102 -3.91 11.99 11.31
CA ALA A 102 -2.50 11.62 11.33
C ALA A 102 -2.26 10.30 10.60
N VAL A 103 -3.14 9.31 10.80
CA VAL A 103 -3.11 8.03 10.07
C VAL A 103 -3.27 8.26 8.57
N ARG A 104 -4.29 9.04 8.15
CA ARG A 104 -4.50 9.37 6.74
C ARG A 104 -3.30 10.06 6.09
N GLN A 105 -2.67 11.00 6.80
CA GLN A 105 -1.45 11.66 6.32
C GLN A 105 -0.29 10.69 6.16
N THR A 106 -0.14 9.76 7.11
CA THR A 106 0.91 8.74 7.09
C THR A 106 0.75 7.80 5.92
N ILE A 107 -0.47 7.28 5.69
CA ILE A 107 -0.79 6.40 4.55
C ILE A 107 -0.58 7.14 3.22
N THR A 108 -1.08 8.37 3.11
CA THR A 108 -0.91 9.19 1.90
C THR A 108 0.57 9.38 1.58
N ARG A 109 1.39 9.73 2.58
CA ARG A 109 2.85 9.91 2.41
C ARG A 109 3.55 8.61 2.03
N ALA A 110 3.18 7.49 2.66
CA ALA A 110 3.73 6.18 2.34
C ALA A 110 3.41 5.78 0.89
N MET A 111 2.18 5.99 0.43
CA MET A 111 1.78 5.72 -0.96
C MET A 111 2.56 6.59 -1.96
N LEU A 112 2.70 7.89 -1.69
CA LEU A 112 3.50 8.79 -2.53
C LEU A 112 4.96 8.34 -2.60
N ALA A 113 5.56 7.94 -1.48
CA ALA A 113 6.93 7.44 -1.44
C ALA A 113 7.08 6.12 -2.21
N ALA A 114 6.11 5.21 -2.09
CA ALA A 114 6.11 3.94 -2.81
C ALA A 114 6.08 4.15 -4.33
N ILE A 115 5.18 5.02 -4.83
CA ILE A 115 5.08 5.35 -6.26
C ILE A 115 6.40 5.92 -6.79
N VAL A 116 7.00 6.85 -6.05
CA VAL A 116 8.28 7.47 -6.44
C VAL A 116 9.43 6.46 -6.43
N THR A 117 9.42 5.52 -5.48
CA THR A 117 10.46 4.49 -5.35
C THR A 117 10.35 3.47 -6.48
N ASP A 118 9.15 2.97 -6.74
CA ASP A 118 8.88 2.02 -7.83
C ASP A 118 9.31 2.59 -9.19
N SER A 119 9.01 3.88 -9.43
CA SER A 119 9.40 4.60 -10.64
C SER A 119 10.92 4.80 -10.78
N ALA A 120 11.68 4.78 -9.68
CA ALA A 120 13.13 4.98 -9.67
C ALA A 120 13.94 3.68 -9.76
N SER A 121 13.26 2.52 -9.72
CA SER A 121 13.90 1.20 -9.75
C SER A 121 14.66 0.91 -11.04
N ALA A 122 14.17 1.45 -12.17
CA ALA A 122 14.78 1.27 -13.48
C ALA A 122 15.85 2.34 -13.69
N ARG A 123 17.13 1.94 -13.76
CA ARG A 123 18.22 2.85 -14.14
C ARG A 123 18.12 3.15 -15.64
N PRO A 124 18.01 4.42 -16.06
CA PRO A 124 18.01 4.76 -17.47
C PRO A 124 19.36 4.42 -18.10
N SER A 125 19.32 3.91 -19.33
CA SER A 125 20.50 3.68 -20.14
C SER A 125 21.12 5.01 -20.58
N ARG A 126 22.42 4.98 -20.89
CA ARG A 126 23.14 6.17 -21.39
C ARG A 126 22.57 6.67 -22.73
N GLU A 127 22.00 5.77 -23.53
CA GLU A 127 21.34 6.12 -24.80
C GLU A 127 20.04 6.90 -24.57
N GLU A 128 19.20 6.44 -23.64
CA GLU A 128 17.96 7.15 -23.26
C GLU A 128 18.28 8.54 -22.70
N LEU A 129 19.33 8.67 -21.88
CA LEU A 129 19.75 9.97 -21.35
C LEU A 129 20.27 10.91 -22.44
N ARG A 130 20.96 10.38 -23.46
CA ARG A 130 21.42 11.18 -24.62
C ARG A 130 20.24 11.65 -25.46
N ALA A 131 19.29 10.77 -25.75
CA ALA A 131 18.07 11.12 -26.49
C ALA A 131 17.28 12.19 -25.72
N PHE A 132 17.08 11.99 -24.41
CA PHE A 132 16.41 12.95 -23.55
C PHE A 132 17.10 14.33 -23.55
N HIS A 133 18.44 14.37 -23.47
CA HIS A 133 19.18 15.62 -23.56
C HIS A 133 18.95 16.35 -24.88
N ALA A 134 19.03 15.63 -26.01
CA ALA A 134 18.82 16.19 -27.34
C ALA A 134 17.40 16.75 -27.51
N ASP A 135 16.39 15.99 -27.10
CA ASP A 135 14.98 16.35 -27.21
C ASP A 135 14.57 17.49 -26.26
N ASN A 136 15.35 17.74 -25.20
CA ASN A 136 15.04 18.71 -24.15
C ASN A 136 16.11 19.77 -23.97
N THR A 137 16.79 20.16 -25.06
CA THR A 137 17.91 21.12 -25.06
C THR A 137 17.59 22.41 -24.28
N ALA A 138 16.38 22.96 -24.43
CA ALA A 138 15.92 24.16 -23.72
C ALA A 138 15.91 24.03 -22.18
N LEU A 139 15.76 22.82 -21.62
CA LEU A 139 15.83 22.60 -20.17
C LEU A 139 17.25 22.79 -19.62
N PHE A 140 18.26 22.66 -20.48
CA PHE A 140 19.68 22.73 -20.11
C PHE A 140 20.36 24.02 -20.58
N GLU A 141 19.69 24.81 -21.43
CA GLU A 141 20.16 26.12 -21.92
C GLU A 141 20.23 27.19 -20.82
N GLN A 142 19.30 27.19 -19.85
CA GLN A 142 19.31 28.14 -18.73
C GLN A 142 20.54 28.01 -17.80
N ILE A 143 21.39 27.01 -18.05
CA ILE A 143 22.52 26.63 -17.22
C ILE A 143 23.86 26.95 -17.91
N GLY A 144 23.85 27.19 -19.23
CA GLY A 144 25.05 27.51 -20.01
C GLY A 144 25.06 28.98 -20.43
N GLU A 145 26.14 29.69 -20.14
CA GLU A 145 26.39 30.99 -20.75
C GLU A 145 26.63 30.75 -22.25
N THR A 146 25.61 30.98 -23.09
CA THR A 146 25.66 31.09 -24.57
C THR A 146 25.48 29.82 -25.42
N ARG A 147 25.59 28.59 -24.88
CA ARG A 147 25.23 27.33 -25.59
C ARG A 147 24.90 26.21 -24.60
N PRO A 148 23.93 25.31 -24.88
CA PRO A 148 23.68 24.14 -24.04
C PRO A 148 24.94 23.27 -23.92
N PRO A 149 25.35 22.87 -22.70
CA PRO A 149 26.57 22.09 -22.48
C PRO A 149 26.49 20.71 -23.13
N ALA A 150 27.65 20.11 -23.42
CA ALA A 150 27.68 18.78 -24.03
C ALA A 150 27.15 17.73 -23.04
N PHE A 151 26.46 16.70 -23.55
CA PHE A 151 25.92 15.61 -22.72
C PHE A 151 26.96 15.00 -21.76
N GLU A 152 28.19 14.81 -22.25
CA GLU A 152 29.26 14.20 -21.45
C GLU A 152 29.67 15.07 -20.24
N GLU A 153 29.47 16.39 -20.30
CA GLU A 153 29.77 17.31 -19.21
C GLU A 153 28.67 17.32 -18.15
N ILE A 154 27.43 17.01 -18.53
CA ILE A 154 26.25 17.13 -17.65
C ILE A 154 25.48 15.83 -17.45
N HIS A 155 26.03 14.66 -17.83
CA HIS A 155 25.36 13.35 -17.75
C HIS A 155 24.64 13.14 -16.40
N SER A 156 25.33 13.29 -15.27
CA SER A 156 24.74 13.06 -13.94
C SER A 156 23.57 14.00 -13.63
N ARG A 157 23.59 15.21 -14.21
CA ARG A 157 22.50 16.19 -14.07
C ARG A 157 21.35 15.88 -15.04
N VAL A 158 21.64 15.44 -16.26
CA VAL A 158 20.64 14.93 -17.21
C VAL A 158 19.90 13.75 -16.58
N GLU A 159 20.62 12.82 -15.97
CA GLU A 159 20.06 11.68 -15.23
C GLU A 159 19.16 12.14 -14.08
N ALA A 160 19.61 13.10 -13.26
CA ALA A 160 18.80 13.63 -12.17
C ALA A 160 17.50 14.29 -12.66
N VAL A 161 17.56 15.10 -13.73
CA VAL A 161 16.38 15.74 -14.33
C VAL A 161 15.45 14.71 -14.98
N TYR A 162 16.00 13.73 -15.67
CA TYR A 162 15.25 12.62 -16.26
C TYR A 162 14.48 11.85 -15.18
N LEU A 163 15.17 11.41 -14.12
CA LEU A 163 14.56 10.67 -13.02
C LEU A 163 13.49 11.50 -12.31
N GLN A 164 13.73 12.79 -12.09
CA GLN A 164 12.74 13.68 -11.47
C GLN A 164 11.46 13.78 -12.32
N ARG A 165 11.60 13.98 -13.64
CA ARG A 165 10.44 14.07 -14.55
C ARG A 165 9.71 12.73 -14.70
N ALA A 166 10.45 11.63 -14.71
CA ALA A 166 9.87 10.29 -14.74
C ALA A 166 8.99 10.05 -13.50
N LYS A 167 9.50 10.37 -12.30
CA LYS A 167 8.75 10.30 -11.02
C LYS A 167 7.48 11.15 -11.05
N ASP A 168 7.59 12.41 -11.47
CA ASP A 168 6.44 13.32 -11.53
C ASP A 168 5.38 12.85 -12.54
N THR A 169 5.82 12.26 -13.66
CA THR A 169 4.93 11.72 -14.68
C THR A 169 4.22 10.46 -14.20
N ALA A 170 4.95 9.54 -13.56
CA ALA A 170 4.37 8.34 -12.97
C ALA A 170 3.32 8.67 -11.92
N LEU A 171 3.59 9.63 -11.03
CA LEU A 171 2.62 10.09 -10.04
C LEU A 171 1.35 10.66 -10.70
N ARG A 172 1.50 11.52 -11.72
CA ARG A 172 0.34 12.08 -12.42
C ARG A 172 -0.49 11.00 -13.12
N GLN A 173 0.15 10.07 -13.80
CA GLN A 173 -0.52 8.97 -14.48
C GLN A 173 -1.26 8.07 -13.48
N TYR A 174 -0.62 7.75 -12.36
CA TYR A 174 -1.23 6.96 -11.30
C TYR A 174 -2.47 7.64 -10.71
N LEU A 175 -2.38 8.93 -10.38
CA LEU A 175 -3.53 9.69 -9.86
C LEU A 175 -4.64 9.87 -10.91
N ALA A 176 -4.29 10.01 -12.19
CA ALA A 176 -5.26 10.07 -13.28
C ALA A 176 -6.01 8.73 -13.42
N TRP A 177 -5.30 7.61 -13.35
CA TRP A 177 -5.89 6.28 -13.33
C TRP A 177 -6.84 6.08 -12.14
N LEU A 178 -6.41 6.41 -10.92
CA LEU A 178 -7.27 6.34 -9.73
C LEU A 178 -8.54 7.18 -9.86
N ARG A 179 -8.46 8.36 -10.46
CA ARG A 179 -9.63 9.21 -10.71
C ARG A 179 -10.57 8.65 -11.77
N ALA A 180 -10.05 7.93 -12.76
CA ALA A 180 -10.86 7.32 -13.81
C ALA A 180 -11.64 6.10 -13.30
N GLU A 181 -11.08 5.36 -12.33
CA GLU A 181 -11.72 4.18 -11.72
C GLU A 181 -12.70 4.56 -10.60
N ALA A 182 -12.55 5.74 -10.01
CA ALA A 182 -13.36 6.18 -8.89
C ALA A 182 -14.70 6.79 -9.33
N GLU A 183 -15.77 6.45 -8.60
CA GLU A 183 -17.01 7.23 -8.61
C GLU A 183 -16.81 8.50 -7.76
N ILE A 184 -16.76 9.67 -8.41
CA ILE A 184 -16.54 10.95 -7.74
C ILE A 184 -17.78 11.83 -7.92
N VAL A 185 -18.56 11.98 -6.85
CA VAL A 185 -19.67 12.93 -6.77
C VAL A 185 -19.18 14.21 -6.11
N ARG A 186 -19.44 15.37 -6.73
CA ARG A 186 -19.08 16.70 -6.20
C ARG A 186 -20.33 17.42 -5.73
N ALA A 187 -20.17 18.23 -4.69
CA ALA A 187 -21.23 19.10 -4.24
C ALA A 187 -21.46 20.22 -5.29
N PRO A 188 -22.71 20.56 -5.64
CA PRO A 188 -23.02 21.53 -6.71
C PRO A 188 -22.38 22.90 -6.49
N GLU A 189 -22.11 23.28 -5.24
CA GLU A 189 -21.54 24.57 -4.88
C GLU A 189 -20.07 24.74 -5.31
N VAL A 190 -19.38 23.63 -5.61
CA VAL A 190 -17.94 23.58 -5.94
C VAL A 190 -17.68 23.48 -7.46
N GLU A 191 -18.74 23.44 -8.28
CA GLU A 191 -18.64 23.29 -9.75
C GLU A 191 -18.64 24.61 -10.53
N ARG A 192 -18.51 25.76 -9.84
CA ARG A 192 -18.48 27.10 -10.45
C ARG A 192 -17.09 27.56 -10.87
#